data_AF-A0AA39G2N7-F1
#
_entry.id   AF-A0AA39G2N7-F1
#
_cell.length_a   1.000
_cell.length_b   1.000
_cell.length_c   1.000
_cell.angle_alpha   90.00
_cell.angle_beta   90.00
_cell.angle_gamma   90.00
#
_symmetry.space_group_name_H-M   'P 1'
#
loop_
_entity.id
_entity.type
_entity.pdbx_description
1 polymer ?
#
loop_
_entity_poly.entity_id
_entity_poly.type
_entity_poly.pdbx_seq_one_letter_code
_entity_poly.pdbx_strand_id
1 'polypeptide(L)'
;MGKHKGGNGGVVINIASIAAFEAYEHAPVYAATKHAVIGFTRGIALNYETTGIATKVMCPGATDTSFISKIRFSEWANQEEALSFIDKFPLQRPEIIGKEIMRLIEEATNGAIWSTSLETSTISLNIPDFTTWGTPV
;
A
#
# COMPACT_ATOMS: atom_id res chain seq x y z
N MET A 1 -17.09 1.44 -16.72
CA MET A 1 -17.02 1.92 -15.32
C MET A 1 -17.09 3.44 -15.25
N GLY A 2 -16.17 4.19 -15.88
CA GLY A 2 -16.14 5.65 -15.70
C GLY A 2 -17.30 6.44 -16.32
N LYS A 3 -17.72 7.51 -15.64
CA LYS A 3 -18.82 8.41 -16.03
C LYS A 3 -18.59 9.11 -17.38
N HIS A 4 -17.36 9.52 -17.66
CA HIS A 4 -16.93 10.05 -18.97
C HIS A 4 -17.21 9.12 -20.18
N LYS A 5 -17.48 7.82 -19.96
CA LYS A 5 -17.85 6.84 -21.00
C LYS A 5 -19.27 6.28 -20.79
N GLY A 6 -20.14 7.01 -20.11
CA GLY A 6 -21.52 6.58 -19.83
C GLY A 6 -21.66 5.50 -18.75
N GLY A 7 -20.61 5.24 -17.96
CA GLY A 7 -20.68 4.35 -16.80
C GLY A 7 -21.13 5.05 -15.51
N ASN A 8 -21.21 4.29 -14.41
CA ASN A 8 -21.71 4.79 -13.11
C ASN A 8 -20.62 5.31 -12.16
N GLY A 9 -19.35 5.26 -12.56
CA GLY A 9 -18.22 5.44 -11.63
C GLY A 9 -17.91 4.15 -10.86
N GLY A 10 -17.17 4.26 -9.77
CA GLY A 10 -16.84 3.12 -8.91
C GLY A 10 -15.70 3.39 -7.94
N VAL A 11 -15.21 2.32 -7.31
CA VAL A 11 -14.04 2.36 -6.42
C VAL A 11 -13.04 1.31 -6.88
N VAL A 12 -11.77 1.70 -6.97
CA VAL A 12 -10.63 0.81 -7.19
C VAL A 12 -9.73 0.88 -5.96
N ILE A 13 -9.41 -0.29 -5.40
CA ILE A 13 -8.45 -0.42 -4.31
C ILE A 13 -7.25 -1.19 -4.84
N ASN A 14 -6.10 -0.52 -4.89
CA ASN A 14 -4.82 -1.16 -5.19
C ASN A 14 -4.19 -1.73 -3.91
N ILE A 15 -3.54 -2.89 -4.02
CA ILE A 15 -2.83 -3.52 -2.90
C ILE A 15 -1.33 -3.27 -3.01
N ALA A 16 -0.82 -2.36 -2.18
CA ALA A 16 0.60 -2.09 -2.00
C ALA A 16 1.20 -2.97 -0.88
N SER A 17 1.93 -2.37 0.06
CA SER A 17 2.64 -3.00 1.17
C SER A 17 3.18 -1.91 2.10
N ILE A 18 3.41 -2.20 3.38
CA ILE A 18 4.20 -1.30 4.25
C ILE A 18 5.63 -1.08 3.73
N ALA A 19 6.17 -2.04 2.97
CA ALA A 19 7.47 -1.91 2.28
C ALA A 19 7.49 -0.79 1.23
N ALA A 20 6.34 -0.16 0.95
CA ALA A 20 6.25 1.03 0.10
C ALA A 20 6.62 2.34 0.81
N PHE A 21 6.97 2.30 2.10
CA PHE A 21 7.27 3.50 2.90
C PHE A 21 8.70 3.58 3.41
N GLU A 22 9.52 2.57 3.13
CA GLU A 22 10.89 2.49 3.64
C GLU A 22 11.82 1.82 2.64
N ALA A 23 13.12 2.08 2.80
CA ALA A 23 14.16 1.35 2.09
C ALA A 23 14.23 -0.08 2.63
N TYR A 24 14.04 -1.06 1.75
CA TYR A 24 13.98 -2.47 2.14
C TYR A 24 15.16 -3.23 1.56
N GLU A 25 16.25 -3.29 2.34
CA GLU A 25 17.56 -3.80 1.90
C GLU A 25 17.49 -5.21 1.28
N HIS A 26 16.73 -6.11 1.91
CA HIS A 26 16.68 -7.51 1.47
C HIS A 26 15.82 -7.72 0.22
N ALA A 27 14.88 -6.81 -0.08
CA ALA A 27 14.01 -6.90 -1.26
C ALA A 27 13.67 -5.52 -1.88
N PRO A 28 14.68 -4.77 -2.40
CA PRO A 28 14.49 -3.43 -2.92
C PRO A 28 13.66 -3.39 -4.20
N VAL A 29 13.71 -4.44 -5.04
CA VAL A 29 12.82 -4.54 -6.22
C VAL A 29 11.36 -4.64 -5.76
N TYR A 30 11.07 -5.47 -4.76
CA TYR A 30 9.72 -5.55 -4.19
C TYR A 30 9.29 -4.19 -3.62
N ALA A 31 10.11 -3.56 -2.77
CA ALA A 31 9.82 -2.25 -2.21
C ALA A 31 9.57 -1.20 -3.30
N ALA A 32 10.43 -1.12 -4.32
CA ALA A 32 10.29 -0.18 -5.44
C ALA A 32 8.97 -0.37 -6.19
N THR A 33 8.58 -1.61 -6.48
CA THR A 33 7.29 -1.89 -7.13
C THR A 33 6.11 -1.46 -6.26
N LYS A 34 6.21 -1.63 -4.94
CA LYS A 34 5.15 -1.23 -4.00
C LYS A 34 5.07 0.28 -3.80
N HIS A 35 6.18 1.00 -3.87
CA HIS A 35 6.19 2.47 -4.00
C HIS A 35 5.49 2.91 -5.30
N ALA A 36 5.77 2.24 -6.43
CA ALA A 36 5.14 2.56 -7.71
C ALA A 36 3.62 2.41 -7.68
N VAL A 37 3.08 1.42 -6.95
CA VAL A 37 1.63 1.26 -6.77
C VAL A 37 1.02 2.48 -6.05
N ILE A 38 1.69 3.04 -5.04
CA ILE A 38 1.22 4.26 -4.37
C ILE A 38 1.23 5.45 -5.32
N GLY A 39 2.34 5.65 -6.04
CA GLY A 39 2.45 6.72 -7.04
C GLY A 39 1.38 6.63 -8.13
N PHE A 40 1.16 5.42 -8.66
CA PHE A 40 0.13 5.14 -9.66
C PHE A 40 -1.28 5.43 -9.13
N THR A 41 -1.59 5.00 -7.91
CA THR A 41 -2.89 5.24 -7.25
C THR A 41 -3.15 6.74 -7.13
N ARG A 42 -2.18 7.50 -6.62
CA ARG A 42 -2.29 8.97 -6.48
C ARG A 42 -2.47 9.65 -7.83
N GLY A 43 -1.70 9.25 -8.84
CA GLY A 43 -1.79 9.82 -10.19
C GLY A 43 -3.15 9.60 -10.84
N ILE A 44 -3.73 8.41 -10.71
CA ILE A 44 -5.07 8.13 -11.25
C ILE A 44 -6.15 8.84 -10.46
N ALA A 45 -6.02 8.94 -9.13
CA ALA A 45 -6.98 9.61 -8.26
C ALA A 45 -7.27 11.06 -8.69
N LEU A 46 -6.32 11.75 -9.34
CA LEU A 46 -6.52 13.10 -9.88
C LEU A 46 -7.63 13.19 -10.95
N ASN A 47 -7.99 12.08 -11.59
CA ASN A 47 -9.02 12.04 -12.62
C ASN A 47 -10.42 11.74 -12.07
N TYR A 48 -10.62 11.82 -10.75
CA TYR A 48 -11.87 11.45 -10.10
C TYR A 48 -13.07 12.26 -10.63
N GLU A 49 -12.95 13.58 -10.76
CA GLU A 49 -14.05 14.43 -11.23
C GLU A 49 -14.52 14.06 -12.64
N THR A 50 -13.59 13.68 -13.52
CA THR A 50 -13.91 13.24 -14.88
C THR A 50 -14.47 11.82 -14.91
N THR A 51 -13.88 10.92 -14.13
CA THR A 51 -14.17 9.48 -14.25
C THR A 51 -15.27 9.00 -13.31
N GLY A 52 -15.50 9.68 -12.20
CA GLY A 52 -16.29 9.19 -11.07
C GLY A 52 -15.72 7.92 -10.43
N ILE A 53 -14.45 7.58 -10.67
CA ILE A 53 -13.79 6.38 -10.13
C ILE A 53 -12.84 6.81 -9.01
N ALA A 54 -13.22 6.55 -7.76
CA ALA A 54 -12.33 6.77 -6.63
C ALA A 54 -11.23 5.70 -6.64
N THR A 55 -9.98 6.12 -6.52
CA THR A 55 -8.83 5.21 -6.48
C THR A 55 -8.11 5.36 -5.14
N LYS A 56 -7.94 4.25 -4.43
CA LYS A 56 -7.39 4.19 -3.06
C LYS A 56 -6.34 3.07 -2.98
N VAL A 57 -5.46 3.12 -1.99
CA VAL A 57 -4.43 2.08 -1.82
C VAL A 57 -4.41 1.54 -0.40
N MET A 58 -4.44 0.21 -0.28
CA MET A 58 -4.23 -0.54 0.96
C MET A 58 -2.77 -0.99 1.03
N CYS A 59 -2.11 -0.79 2.17
CA CYS A 59 -0.73 -1.12 2.43
C CYS A 59 -0.65 -2.08 3.64
N PRO A 60 -0.83 -3.39 3.40
CA PRO A 60 -0.77 -4.37 4.48
C PRO A 60 0.64 -4.49 5.06
N GLY A 61 0.73 -4.61 6.38
CA GLY A 61 1.86 -5.18 7.09
C GLY A 61 1.95 -6.69 6.93
N ALA A 62 2.93 -7.31 7.58
CA ALA A 62 3.11 -8.76 7.55
C ALA A 62 1.81 -9.47 7.96
N THR A 63 1.32 -10.33 7.07
CA THR A 63 0.01 -10.98 7.22
C THR A 63 0.19 -12.48 7.07
N ASP A 64 -0.39 -13.25 7.99
CA ASP A 64 -0.34 -14.72 8.01
C ASP A 64 -1.04 -15.31 6.78
N THR A 65 -0.27 -15.50 5.71
CA THR A 65 -0.71 -16.01 4.41
C THR A 65 0.44 -16.81 3.78
N SER A 66 0.12 -17.59 2.74
CA SER A 66 1.15 -18.31 1.95
C SER A 66 2.17 -17.39 1.24
N PHE A 67 2.01 -16.07 1.31
CA PHE A 67 2.97 -15.11 0.77
C PHE A 67 4.29 -15.12 1.56
N ILE A 68 4.22 -15.24 2.89
CA ILE A 68 5.40 -15.14 3.77
C ILE A 68 6.45 -16.21 3.40
N SER A 69 6.00 -17.44 3.14
CA SER A 69 6.88 -18.54 2.73
C SER A 69 7.40 -18.45 1.29
N LYS A 70 6.93 -17.47 0.52
CA LYS A 70 7.29 -17.25 -0.89
C LYS A 70 8.08 -15.95 -1.11
N ILE A 71 8.41 -15.23 -0.05
CA ILE A 71 9.21 -14.01 -0.16
C ILE A 71 10.54 -14.36 -0.83
N ARG A 72 10.87 -13.61 -1.88
CA ARG A 72 12.15 -13.72 -2.57
C ARG A 72 13.01 -12.53 -2.18
N PHE A 73 14.14 -12.85 -1.58
CA PHE A 73 15.17 -11.87 -1.29
C PHE A 73 16.15 -11.76 -2.44
N SER A 74 16.87 -10.64 -2.44
CA SER A 74 17.90 -10.36 -3.44
C SER A 74 19.06 -11.34 -3.31
N GLU A 75 19.78 -11.56 -4.40
CA GLU A 75 20.90 -12.52 -4.43
C GLU A 75 22.03 -12.15 -3.47
N TRP A 76 22.22 -10.86 -3.21
CA TRP A 76 23.22 -10.36 -2.27
C TRP A 76 22.74 -10.36 -0.81
N ALA A 77 21.47 -10.66 -0.54
CA ALA A 77 20.96 -10.72 0.82
C ALA A 77 21.43 -12.01 1.50
N ASN A 78 21.93 -11.88 2.73
CA ASN A 78 22.14 -13.03 3.59
C ASN A 78 20.78 -13.68 3.89
N GLN A 79 20.60 -14.92 3.45
CA GLN A 79 19.31 -15.61 3.55
C GLN A 79 18.88 -15.87 4.99
N GLU A 80 19.82 -16.19 5.88
CA GLU A 80 19.53 -16.44 7.29
C GLU A 80 19.09 -15.14 7.99
N GLU A 81 19.77 -14.04 7.71
CA GLU A 81 19.39 -12.72 8.22
C GLU A 81 18.04 -12.26 7.67
N ALA A 82 17.80 -12.45 6.37
CA ALA A 82 16.56 -12.04 5.72
C ALA A 82 15.35 -12.86 6.23
N LEU A 83 15.52 -14.15 6.50
CA LEU A 83 14.50 -14.99 7.15
C LEU A 83 14.26 -14.55 8.59
N SER A 84 15.32 -14.31 9.37
CA SER A 84 15.20 -13.77 10.73
C SER A 84 14.52 -12.40 10.76
N PHE A 85 14.70 -11.60 9.72
CA PHE A 85 14.04 -10.31 9.57
C PHE A 85 12.52 -10.46 9.40
N ILE A 86 12.06 -11.45 8.62
CA ILE A 86 10.62 -11.78 8.51
C ILE A 86 10.04 -12.17 9.88
N ASP A 87 10.73 -13.01 10.63
CA ASP A 87 10.25 -13.53 11.93
C ASP A 87 10.05 -12.43 12.99
N LYS A 88 10.69 -11.27 12.80
CA LYS A 88 10.53 -10.11 13.69
C LYS A 88 9.22 -9.35 13.43
N PHE A 89 8.55 -9.56 12.30
CA PHE A 89 7.30 -8.87 12.03
C PHE A 89 6.13 -9.59 12.69
N PRO A 90 5.36 -8.90 13.55
CA PRO A 90 4.14 -9.45 14.10
C PRO A 90 3.14 -9.68 12.95
N LEU A 91 2.70 -10.93 12.82
CA LEU A 91 1.75 -11.32 11.79
C LEU A 91 0.34 -10.91 12.19
N GLN A 92 -0.29 -10.09 11.36
CA GLN A 92 -1.74 -9.88 11.46
C GLN A 92 -2.49 -10.99 10.73
N ARG A 93 -3.73 -11.24 11.14
CA ARG A 93 -4.60 -12.20 10.44
C ARG A 93 -5.20 -11.60 9.15
N PRO A 94 -5.45 -12.40 8.09
CA PRO A 94 -6.06 -11.92 6.85
C PRO A 94 -7.43 -11.24 7.03
N GLU A 95 -8.21 -11.63 8.04
CA GLU A 95 -9.52 -11.04 8.30
C GLU A 95 -9.43 -9.56 8.69
N ILE A 96 -8.29 -9.14 9.27
CA ILE A 96 -8.02 -7.72 9.54
C ILE A 96 -7.95 -6.95 8.23
N ILE A 97 -7.27 -7.48 7.21
CA ILE A 97 -7.18 -6.86 5.89
C ILE A 97 -8.56 -6.76 5.24
N GLY A 98 -9.36 -7.83 5.32
CA GLY A 98 -10.72 -7.83 4.81
C GLY A 98 -11.61 -6.76 5.46
N LYS A 99 -11.56 -6.65 6.80
CA LYS A 99 -12.29 -5.62 7.55
C LYS A 99 -11.84 -4.21 7.14
N GLU A 100 -10.53 -3.99 7.03
CA GLU A 100 -9.99 -2.67 6.71
C GLU A 100 -10.20 -2.28 5.25
N ILE A 101 -10.32 -3.24 4.33
CA ILE A 101 -10.78 -2.96 2.96
C ILE A 101 -12.22 -2.44 2.96
N MET A 102 -13.11 -3.01 3.76
CA MET A 102 -14.50 -2.50 3.84
C MET A 102 -14.54 -1.06 4.35
N ARG A 103 -13.77 -0.76 5.39
CA ARG A 103 -13.62 0.61 5.91
C ARG A 103 -12.98 1.55 4.90
N LEU A 104 -11.97 1.08 4.15
CA LEU A 104 -11.36 1.84 3.07
C LEU A 104 -12.38 2.17 1.97
N ILE A 105 -13.33 1.29 1.66
CA ILE A 105 -14.40 1.56 0.69
C ILE A 105 -15.33 2.65 1.22
N GLU A 106 -15.81 2.50 2.45
CA GLU A 106 -16.90 3.29 3.05
C GLU A 106 -16.45 4.64 3.59
N GLU A 107 -15.31 4.70 4.28
CA GLU A 107 -14.88 5.85 5.09
C GLU A 107 -13.84 6.72 4.38
N ALA A 108 -13.02 6.14 3.50
CA ALA A 108 -11.87 6.83 2.93
C ALA A 108 -12.22 7.79 1.80
N THR A 109 -11.45 8.86 1.68
CA THR A 109 -11.49 9.76 0.53
C THR A 109 -10.76 9.17 -0.69
N ASN A 110 -11.03 9.71 -1.87
CA ASN A 110 -10.28 9.40 -3.08
C ASN A 110 -8.78 9.76 -2.89
N GLY A 111 -7.87 8.91 -3.36
CA GLY A 111 -6.43 9.09 -3.19
C GLY A 111 -5.86 8.63 -1.84
N ALA A 112 -6.71 8.13 -0.93
CA ALA A 112 -6.27 7.70 0.40
C ALA A 112 -5.22 6.58 0.34
N ILE A 113 -4.20 6.72 1.19
CA ILE A 113 -3.18 5.70 1.47
C ILE A 113 -3.48 5.14 2.85
N TRP A 114 -3.81 3.85 2.91
CA TRP A 114 -4.33 3.21 4.10
C TRP A 114 -3.40 2.08 4.51
N SER A 115 -2.89 2.09 5.73
CA SER A 115 -1.92 1.11 6.21
C SER A 115 -2.46 0.32 7.41
N THR A 116 -2.10 -0.96 7.47
CA THR A 116 -2.37 -1.82 8.62
C THR A 116 -1.06 -2.44 9.12
N SER A 117 -0.60 -2.05 10.31
CA SER A 117 0.46 -2.78 11.00
C SER A 117 0.30 -2.64 12.51
N LEU A 118 0.48 -3.74 13.25
CA LEU A 118 0.38 -3.88 14.71
C LEU A 118 -1.03 -3.65 15.29
N GLU A 119 -1.63 -4.77 15.70
CA GLU A 119 -2.86 -5.08 16.44
C GLU A 119 -4.09 -4.16 16.48
N THR A 120 -4.07 -2.84 16.27
CA THR A 120 -5.31 -2.05 16.39
C THR A 120 -5.42 -0.74 15.62
N SER A 121 -4.32 -0.14 15.12
CA SER A 121 -4.39 1.19 14.49
C SER A 121 -4.13 1.14 13.00
N THR A 122 -5.23 1.20 12.26
CA THR A 122 -5.26 1.68 10.89
C THR A 122 -4.76 3.12 10.83
N ILE A 123 -3.82 3.39 9.93
CA ILE A 123 -3.30 4.75 9.73
C ILE A 123 -3.58 5.17 8.29
N SER A 124 -4.30 6.29 8.14
CA SER A 124 -4.31 7.04 6.90
C SER A 124 -3.01 7.84 6.81
N LEU A 125 -2.21 7.57 5.78
CA LEU A 125 -0.90 8.17 5.61
C LEU A 125 -0.97 9.33 4.62
N ASN A 126 -0.26 10.40 4.93
CA ASN A 126 -0.07 11.53 4.03
C ASN A 126 1.38 11.57 3.55
N ILE A 127 1.61 11.30 2.27
CA ILE A 127 2.93 11.47 1.65
C ILE A 127 2.95 12.86 0.97
N PRO A 128 3.75 13.82 1.49
CA PRO A 128 3.78 15.17 0.95
C PRO A 128 4.24 15.18 -0.51
N ASP A 129 3.60 16.00 -1.34
CA ASP A 129 4.12 16.31 -2.68
C ASP A 129 5.42 17.08 -2.57
N PHE A 130 6.32 16.92 -3.55
CA PHE A 130 7.61 17.62 -3.54
C PHE A 130 7.46 19.14 -3.46
N THR A 131 6.33 19.68 -3.91
CA THR A 131 5.99 21.10 -3.86
C THR A 131 5.74 21.61 -2.44
N THR A 132 5.47 20.72 -1.49
CA THR A 132 5.29 21.04 -0.08
C THR A 132 6.55 20.78 0.74
N TRP A 133 7.63 20.33 0.10
CA TRP A 133 8.89 20.12 0.79
C TRP A 133 9.54 21.47 1.05
N GLY A 134 10.02 21.68 2.28
CA GLY A 134 10.86 22.84 2.58
C GLY A 134 12.15 22.80 1.77
N THR A 135 12.83 23.95 1.66
CA THR A 135 14.16 24.02 1.04
C THR A 135 15.07 22.98 1.73
N PRO A 136 15.73 22.08 0.97
CA PRO A 136 16.67 21.14 1.57
C PRO A 136 17.80 21.94 2.22
N VAL A 137 18.12 21.63 3.48
CA VAL A 137 19.44 21.94 4.07
C VAL A 137 20.43 20.88 3.67
#